data_AF-A0A957VE32-F1
#
_entry.id   AF-A0A957VE32-F1
#
_cell.length_a   1.000
_cell.length_b   1.000
_cell.length_c   1.000
_cell.angle_alpha   90.00
_cell.angle_beta   90.00
_cell.angle_gamma   90.00
#
_symmetry.space_group_name_H-M   'P 1'
#
loop_
_entity.id
_entity.type
_entity.pdbx_description
1 polymer ?
#
loop_
_entity_poly.entity_id
_entity_poly.type
_entity_poly.pdbx_seq_one_letter_code
_entity_poly.pdbx_strand_id
1 'polypeptide(L)'
;MTHQPHLTYIGHATTLIELAGVRLLTDPVLRRRVAHLNHRHGPTAPARYQHIDAVLISHLHYDHLDLPSLRLLGQTTRLIVPRGAAKLLRGFRHVE
;
A
#
# COMPACT_ATOMS: atom_id res chain seq x y z
N MET A 1 19.59 -11.90 17.27
CA MET A 1 18.14 -11.68 17.51
C MET A 1 17.42 -11.93 16.19
N THR A 2 16.71 -13.04 16.05
CA THR A 2 15.87 -13.28 14.87
C THR A 2 14.72 -12.28 14.91
N HIS A 3 14.69 -11.31 13.99
CA HIS A 3 13.54 -10.43 13.82
C HIS A 3 12.38 -11.27 13.27
N GLN A 4 11.48 -11.68 14.16
CA GLN A 4 10.29 -12.43 13.79
C GLN A 4 9.43 -11.56 12.85
N PRO A 5 8.96 -12.09 11.71
CA PRO A 5 8.07 -11.34 10.84
C PRO A 5 6.79 -10.96 11.57
N HIS A 6 6.35 -9.72 11.38
CA HIS A 6 5.06 -9.24 11.86
C HIS A 6 4.15 -8.93 10.68
N LEU A 7 2.92 -9.44 10.75
CA LEU A 7 1.90 -9.27 9.72
C LEU A 7 0.70 -8.59 10.35
N THR A 8 0.33 -7.42 9.83
CA THR A 8 -0.88 -6.72 10.23
C THR A 8 -1.86 -6.68 9.08
N TYR A 9 -2.97 -7.39 9.22
CA TYR A 9 -4.11 -7.27 8.31
C TYR A 9 -4.84 -5.95 8.56
N ILE A 10 -4.94 -5.11 7.54
CA ILE A 10 -5.61 -3.81 7.62
C ILE A 10 -7.03 -3.90 7.06
N GLY A 11 -7.23 -4.69 5.99
CA GLY A 11 -8.52 -4.86 5.34
C GLY A 11 -8.38 -5.01 3.84
N HIS A 12 -9.37 -5.66 3.21
CA HIS A 12 -9.35 -5.97 1.78
C HIS A 12 -8.08 -6.77 1.42
N ALA A 13 -7.29 -6.31 0.45
CA ALA A 13 -6.00 -6.88 0.06
C ALA A 13 -4.83 -6.17 0.76
N THR A 14 -5.10 -5.27 1.70
CA THR A 14 -4.07 -4.49 2.40
C THR A 14 -3.54 -5.21 3.63
N THR A 15 -2.25 -5.57 3.56
CA THR A 15 -1.46 -6.15 4.65
C THR A 15 -0.17 -5.35 4.81
N LEU A 16 0.12 -4.93 6.03
CA LEU A 16 1.44 -4.42 6.40
C LEU A 16 2.32 -5.59 6.82
N ILE A 17 3.47 -5.72 6.18
CA ILE A 17 4.46 -6.77 6.40
C ILE A 17 5.72 -6.11 6.94
N GLU A 18 6.16 -6.52 8.12
CA GLU A 18 7.37 -6.02 8.77
C GLU A 18 8.34 -7.19 8.93
N LEU A 19 9.42 -7.19 8.16
CA LEU A 19 10.37 -8.30 8.09
C LEU A 19 11.79 -7.75 7.93
N ALA A 20 12.70 -8.22 8.78
CA ALA A 20 14.13 -7.85 8.71
C ALA A 20 14.39 -6.33 8.67
N GLY A 21 13.57 -5.54 9.38
CA GLY A 21 13.69 -4.07 9.41
C GLY A 21 13.06 -3.35 8.22
N VAL A 22 12.44 -4.07 7.29
CA VAL A 22 11.74 -3.53 6.11
C VAL A 22 10.24 -3.56 6.34
N ARG A 23 9.54 -2.50 5.93
CA ARG A 23 8.08 -2.35 6.01
C ARG A 23 7.48 -2.31 4.61
N LEU A 24 6.74 -3.35 4.25
CA LEU A 24 6.05 -3.49 2.97
C LEU A 24 4.55 -3.36 3.15
N LEU A 25 3.87 -2.80 2.15
CA LEU A 25 2.41 -2.71 2.13
C LEU A 25 1.86 -3.33 0.84
N THR A 26 0.86 -4.20 0.95
CA THR A 26 0.20 -4.78 -0.22
C THR A 26 -1.04 -3.99 -0.60
N ASP A 27 -1.32 -3.84 -1.91
CA ASP A 27 -2.60 -3.39 -2.48
C ASP A 27 -3.37 -2.37 -1.61
N PRO A 28 -2.81 -1.17 -1.38
CA PRO A 28 -3.27 -0.30 -0.32
C PRO A 28 -4.60 0.37 -0.68
N VAL A 29 -5.62 0.03 0.12
CA VAL A 29 -6.91 0.70 0.17
C VAL A 29 -7.09 1.27 1.59
N LEU A 30 -6.64 2.50 1.78
CA LEU A 30 -6.54 3.15 3.10
C LEU A 30 -7.72 4.11 3.38
N ARG A 31 -8.53 4.37 2.36
CA ARG A 31 -9.72 5.21 2.43
C ARG A 31 -10.93 4.44 2.95
N ARG A 32 -11.77 5.12 3.74
CA ARG A 32 -13.00 4.54 4.33
C ARG A 32 -14.00 4.01 3.29
N ARG A 33 -13.99 4.52 2.05
CA ARG A 33 -14.93 4.14 1.01
C ARG A 33 -14.28 4.12 -0.37
N VAL A 34 -14.24 2.97 -1.05
CA VAL A 34 -13.85 2.83 -2.46
C VAL A 34 -15.09 2.51 -3.28
N ALA A 35 -15.49 3.41 -4.18
CA ALA A 35 -16.73 3.28 -4.95
C ALA A 35 -17.95 2.94 -4.05
N HIS A 36 -18.57 1.78 -4.24
CA HIS A 36 -19.70 1.28 -3.44
C HIS A 36 -19.27 0.45 -2.21
N LEU A 37 -17.97 0.20 -2.04
CA LEU A 37 -17.43 -0.62 -0.96
C LEU A 37 -17.07 0.25 0.26
N ASN A 38 -17.61 -0.11 1.42
CA ASN A 38 -17.21 0.48 2.70
C ASN A 38 -16.09 -0.35 3.33
N HIS A 39 -14.99 0.31 3.65
CA HIS A 39 -13.92 -0.31 4.42
C HIS A 39 -14.46 -0.53 5.85
N ARG A 40 -14.60 -1.81 6.24
CA ARG A 40 -15.19 -2.19 7.54
C ARG A 40 -14.29 -1.82 8.72
N HIS A 41 -12.99 -1.79 8.51
CA HIS A 41 -12.03 -1.23 9.47
C HIS A 41 -11.90 0.26 9.18
N GLY A 42 -12.21 1.10 10.16
CA GLY A 42 -12.18 2.56 10.06
C GLY A 42 -10.83 3.11 9.57
N PRO A 43 -10.74 4.42 9.28
CA PRO A 43 -9.49 5.02 8.80
C PRO A 43 -8.36 4.66 9.77
N THR A 44 -7.37 3.93 9.27
CA THR A 44 -6.23 3.55 10.11
C THR A 44 -5.38 4.80 10.31
N ALA A 45 -4.89 5.01 11.53
CA ALA A 45 -4.13 6.21 11.87
C ALA A 45 -3.00 6.46 10.86
N PRO A 46 -2.90 7.67 10.25
CA PRO A 46 -1.88 7.98 9.23
C PRO A 46 -0.44 7.69 9.68
N ALA A 47 -0.17 7.80 10.98
CA ALA A 47 1.13 7.47 11.58
C ALA A 47 1.58 6.03 11.28
N ARG A 48 0.64 5.08 11.12
CA ARG A 48 0.96 3.68 10.82
C ARG A 48 1.58 3.48 9.44
N TYR A 49 1.34 4.40 8.52
CA TYR A 49 1.82 4.35 7.13
C TYR A 49 3.00 5.27 6.85
N GLN A 50 3.58 5.89 7.89
CA GLN A 50 4.86 6.56 7.75
C GLN A 50 5.95 5.50 7.53
N HIS A 51 7.00 5.82 6.76
CA HIS A 51 8.15 4.91 6.55
C HIS A 51 7.78 3.52 5.98
N ILE A 52 6.91 3.49 4.96
CA ILE A 52 6.75 2.30 4.12
C ILE A 52 7.88 2.29 3.08
N ASP A 53 8.67 1.22 3.05
CA ASP A 53 9.83 1.11 2.16
C ASP A 53 9.41 0.79 0.72
N ALA A 54 8.39 -0.05 0.57
CA ALA A 54 7.80 -0.38 -0.71
C ALA A 54 6.33 -0.79 -0.60
N VAL A 55 5.61 -0.55 -1.69
CA VAL A 55 4.24 -1.05 -1.92
C VAL A 55 4.29 -2.10 -3.02
N LEU A 56 3.64 -3.23 -2.77
CA LEU A 56 3.44 -4.29 -3.76
C LEU A 56 2.02 -4.16 -4.33
N ILE A 57 1.92 -3.92 -5.64
CA ILE A 57 0.65 -3.91 -6.36
C ILE A 57 0.51 -5.22 -7.14
N SER A 58 -0.50 -6.01 -6.82
CA SER A 58 -0.74 -7.30 -7.46
C SER A 58 -1.31 -7.16 -8.88
N HIS A 59 -2.27 -6.24 -9.08
CA HIS A 59 -2.91 -5.97 -10.37
C HIS A 59 -3.60 -4.58 -10.40
N LEU A 60 -4.12 -4.19 -11.56
CA LEU A 60 -4.54 -2.81 -11.85
C LEU A 60 -6.06 -2.55 -11.69
N HIS A 61 -6.77 -3.37 -10.93
CA HIS A 61 -8.17 -3.09 -10.59
C HIS A 61 -8.27 -2.06 -9.46
N TYR A 62 -9.37 -1.31 -9.42
CA TYR A 62 -9.55 -0.19 -8.47
C TYR A 62 -9.59 -0.60 -6.99
N ASP A 63 -9.89 -1.86 -6.72
CA ASP A 63 -9.86 -2.45 -5.39
C ASP A 63 -8.44 -2.84 -4.95
N HIS A 64 -7.48 -2.94 -5.86
CA HIS A 64 -6.06 -3.20 -5.54
C HIS A 64 -5.14 -1.98 -5.78
N LEU A 65 -5.49 -1.11 -6.73
CA LEU A 65 -4.76 0.10 -7.09
C LEU A 65 -5.60 1.35 -6.81
N ASP A 66 -5.48 1.90 -5.59
CA ASP A 66 -6.12 3.16 -5.21
C ASP A 66 -5.09 4.31 -5.14
N LEU A 67 -5.03 5.11 -6.22
CA LEU A 67 -4.11 6.26 -6.30
C LEU A 67 -4.23 7.25 -5.13
N PRO A 68 -5.43 7.58 -4.62
CA PRO A 68 -5.56 8.38 -3.40
C PRO A 68 -4.83 7.78 -2.20
N SER A 69 -4.96 6.48 -1.94
CA SER A 69 -4.26 5.78 -0.86
C SER A 69 -2.74 5.83 -1.05
N LEU A 70 -2.25 5.64 -2.27
CA LEU A 70 -0.82 5.77 -2.58
C LEU A 70 -0.28 7.18 -2.31
N ARG A 71 -1.09 8.22 -2.53
CA ARG A 71 -0.69 9.62 -2.24
C ARG A 71 -0.61 9.96 -0.76
N LEU A 72 -1.21 9.14 0.11
CA LEU A 72 -1.05 9.27 1.56
C LEU A 72 0.31 8.75 2.03
N LEU A 73 1.01 8.00 1.17
CA LEU A 73 2.34 7.48 1.46
C LEU A 73 3.41 8.52 1.12
N GLY A 74 4.56 8.41 1.78
CA GLY A 74 5.69 9.31 1.56
C GLY A 74 6.23 9.23 0.12
N GLN A 75 6.78 10.34 -0.39
CA GLN A 75 7.32 10.42 -1.76
C GLN A 75 8.51 9.48 -2.03
N THR A 76 9.15 8.96 -0.97
CA THR A 76 10.27 8.01 -1.04
C THR A 76 9.80 6.55 -1.16
N THR A 77 8.50 6.30 -1.04
CA THR A 77 7.94 4.94 -1.12
C THR A 77 8.11 4.39 -2.53
N ARG A 78 8.72 3.21 -2.65
CA ARG A 78 8.83 2.49 -3.93
C ARG A 78 7.53 1.79 -4.26
N LEU A 79 7.11 1.84 -5.52
CA LEU A 79 5.96 1.11 -6.02
C LEU A 79 6.46 -0.03 -6.92
N ILE A 80 6.25 -1.27 -6.51
CA ILE A 80 6.56 -2.45 -7.31
C ILE A 80 5.25 -2.91 -7.94
N VAL A 81 5.17 -2.87 -9.26
CA VAL A 81 3.90 -2.97 -9.99
C VAL A 81 3.96 -3.93 -11.17
N PRO A 82 2.81 -4.41 -11.67
CA PRO A 82 2.79 -5.25 -12.87
C PRO A 82 3.33 -4.50 -14.08
N ARG A 83 3.98 -5.23 -14.99
CA ARG A 83 4.53 -4.68 -16.22
C ARG A 83 3.45 -3.90 -17.01
N GLY A 84 3.78 -2.67 -17.42
CA GLY A 84 2.87 -1.80 -18.17
C GLY A 84 2.06 -0.82 -17.31
N ALA A 85 2.12 -0.92 -15.98
CA ALA A 85 1.41 -0.03 -15.06
C ALA A 85 1.98 1.40 -14.98
N ALA A 86 3.23 1.61 -15.42
CA ALA A 86 3.93 2.90 -15.31
C ALA A 86 3.14 4.09 -15.88
N LYS A 87 2.34 3.88 -16.94
CA LYS A 87 1.50 4.93 -17.55
C LYS A 87 0.45 5.48 -16.58
N LEU A 88 -0.11 4.65 -15.70
CA LEU A 88 -1.08 5.06 -14.68
C LEU A 88 -0.40 5.78 -13.50
N LEU A 89 0.91 5.57 -13.31
CA LEU A 89 1.67 5.99 -12.13
C LEU A 89 2.64 7.14 -12.40
N ARG A 90 2.43 7.91 -13.48
CA ARG A 90 3.30 9.03 -13.89
C ARG A 90 3.50 10.15 -12.85
N GLY A 91 2.69 10.19 -11.80
CA GLY A 91 2.85 11.11 -10.67
C GLY A 91 3.71 10.59 -9.51
N PHE A 92 4.21 9.35 -9.58
CA PHE A 92 5.01 8.72 -8.55
C PHE A 92 6.48 8.66 -8.97
N ARG A 93 7.38 8.87 -8.01
CA ARG A 93 8.83 9.04 -8.28
C ARG A 93 9.58 7.72 -8.44
N HIS A 94 9.15 6.68 -7.73
CA HIS A 94 9.83 5.39 -7.68
C HIS A 94 8.84 4.30 -8.07
N VAL A 95 8.82 3.95 -9.36
CA VAL A 95 7.95 2.91 -9.93
C VAL A 95 8.83 1.89 -10.62
N GLU A 96 8.78 0.64 -10.16
CA GLU A 96 9.54 -0.51 -10.65
C GLU A 96 8.59 -1.55 -11.26
#